data_AF-A0ABD5R102-F1
#
_entry.id   AF-A0ABD5R102-F1
#
_cell.length_a   1.000
_cell.length_b   1.000
_cell.length_c   1.000
_cell.angle_alpha   90.00
_cell.angle_beta   90.00
_cell.angle_gamma   90.00
#
_symmetry.space_group_name_H-M   'P 1'
#
loop_
_entity.id
_entity.type
_entity.pdbx_description
1 polymer ?
#
loop_
_entity_poly.entity_id
_entity_poly.type
_entity_poly.pdbx_seq_one_letter_code
_entity_poly.pdbx_strand_id
1 'polypeptide(L)' 'MSDRDTTTITITVLIDDTQYVRQVEGTHWRRDDERTVYVYNDDTTLLEVEAEHFVEAFREDRVDTITTVTQ' A
#
# COMPACT_ATOMS: atom_id res chain seq x y z
N MET A 1 15.19 20.12 -2.68
CA MET A 1 14.34 18.93 -2.50
C MET A 1 13.99 18.48 -3.90
N SER A 2 14.47 17.31 -4.33
CA SER A 2 14.01 16.77 -5.61
C SER A 2 12.55 16.37 -5.40
N ASP A 3 11.63 17.05 -6.09
CA ASP A 3 10.29 16.55 -6.35
C ASP A 3 10.44 15.26 -7.16
N ARG A 4 10.71 14.15 -6.47
CA ARG A 4 10.42 12.83 -7.01
C ARG A 4 8.91 12.69 -6.81
N ASP A 5 8.19 12.49 -7.91
CA ASP A 5 6.73 12.41 -7.92
C ASP A 5 6.25 11.36 -6.90
N THR A 6 5.75 11.83 -5.76
CA THR A 6 5.04 11.00 -4.79
C THR A 6 3.65 10.71 -5.33
N THR A 7 3.16 9.49 -5.13
CA THR A 7 1.79 9.09 -5.44
C THR A 7 1.09 8.58 -4.18
N THR A 8 -0.22 8.61 -4.18
CA THR A 8 -1.02 7.96 -3.14
C THR A 8 -0.98 6.46 -3.35
N ILE A 9 -0.50 5.75 -2.35
CA ILE A 9 -0.53 4.29 -2.29
C ILE A 9 -1.55 3.89 -1.23
N THR A 10 -2.56 3.14 -1.66
CA THR A 10 -3.57 2.58 -0.76
C THR A 10 -3.17 1.15 -0.42
N ILE A 11 -3.10 0.86 0.87
CA ILE A 11 -2.78 -0.44 1.43
C ILE A 11 -3.96 -0.90 2.27
N THR A 12 -4.44 -2.12 2.01
CA THR A 12 -5.44 -2.79 2.85
C THR A 12 -4.74 -3.86 3.67
N VAL A 13 -4.96 -3.84 4.99
CA VAL A 13 -4.43 -4.84 5.92
C VAL A 13 -5.54 -5.50 6.72
N LEU A 14 -5.33 -6.76 7.12
CA LEU A 14 -6.22 -7.54 7.96
C LEU A 14 -5.57 -7.75 9.33
N ILE A 15 -6.18 -7.19 10.37
CA ILE A 15 -5.73 -7.33 11.77
C ILE A 15 -6.96 -7.74 12.58
N ASP A 16 -6.86 -8.83 13.33
CA ASP A 16 -7.96 -9.37 14.15
C ASP A 16 -9.29 -9.48 13.37
N ASP A 17 -9.24 -10.10 12.18
CA ASP A 17 -10.36 -10.24 11.22
C ASP A 17 -11.00 -8.92 10.74
N THR A 18 -10.37 -7.78 11.04
CA THR A 18 -10.83 -6.45 10.66
C THR A 18 -9.95 -5.89 9.56
N GLN A 19 -10.57 -5.42 8.48
CA GLN A 19 -9.85 -4.76 7.38
C GLN A 19 -9.64 -3.28 7.69
N TYR A 20 -8.40 -2.83 7.56
CA TYR A 20 -8.00 -1.45 7.68
C TYR A 20 -7.44 -0.96 6.35
N VAL A 21 -8.00 0.12 5.82
CA VAL A 21 -7.53 0.79 4.61
C VAL A 21 -6.70 1.99 5.02
N ARG A 22 -5.47 2.07 4.52
CA ARG A 22 -4.55 3.18 4.78
C ARG A 22 -4.02 3.75 3.48
N GLN A 23 -4.17 5.06 3.32
CA GLN A 23 -3.53 5.83 2.26
C GLN A 23 -2.21 6.39 2.79
N VAL A 24 -1.15 6.24 2.01
CA VAL A 24 0.19 6.74 2.32
C VAL A 24 0.74 7.46 1.09
N GLU A 25 1.24 8.68 1.27
CA GLU A 25 2.00 9.38 0.23
C GLU A 25 3.40 8.79 0.15
N GLY A 26 3.71 8.14 -0.97
CA GLY A 26 4.96 7.43 -1.16
C GLY A 26 5.44 7.44 -2.61
N THR A 27 6.71 7.12 -2.79
CA THR A 27 7.30 7.00 -4.12
C THR A 27 6.97 5.66 -4.76
N HIS A 28 6.93 4.56 -4.01
CA HIS A 28 6.61 3.22 -4.54
C HIS A 28 6.33 2.23 -3.41
N TRP A 29 5.85 1.04 -3.77
CA TRP A 29 5.77 -0.10 -2.87
C TRP A 29 6.46 -1.31 -3.52
N ARG A 30 6.92 -2.24 -2.69
CA ARG A 30 7.54 -3.49 -3.11
C ARG A 30 7.06 -4.61 -2.21
N ARG A 31 7.02 -5.82 -2.77
CA ARG A 31 6.89 -7.06 -2.03
C ARG A 31 8.19 -7.84 -2.15
N ASP A 32 8.71 -8.35 -1.05
CA ASP A 32 9.93 -9.17 -1.04
C ASP A 32 9.63 -10.67 -1.21
N ASP A 33 10.68 -11.49 -1.09
CA ASP A 33 10.59 -12.95 -1.24
C ASP A 33 9.83 -13.63 -0.09
N GLU A 34 9.86 -13.03 1.11
CA GLU A 34 9.06 -13.43 2.28
C GLU A 34 7.61 -12.96 2.20
N ARG A 35 7.28 -12.23 1.12
CA ARG A 35 5.97 -11.65 0.82
C ARG A 35 5.59 -10.48 1.72
N THR A 36 6.53 -9.93 2.47
CA THR A 36 6.39 -8.69 3.24
C THR A 36 6.28 -7.52 2.29
N VAL A 37 5.36 -6.61 2.60
CA VAL A 37 5.07 -5.43 1.79
C VAL A 37 5.64 -4.19 2.44
N TYR A 38 6.37 -3.42 1.65
CA TYR A 38 7.00 -2.17 2.05
C TYR A 38 6.48 -1.02 1.21
N VAL A 39 6.17 0.10 1.86
CA VAL A 39 5.89 1.38 1.20
C VAL A 39 7.06 2.31 1.47
N TYR A 40 7.60 2.93 0.42
CA TYR A 40 8.78 3.78 0.51
C TYR A 40 8.49 5.21 0.08
N ASN A 41 9.10 6.16 0.78
CA ASN A 41 9.39 7.49 0.26
C ASN A 41 10.89 7.58 0.03
N ASP A 42 11.29 7.47 -1.22
CA ASP A 42 12.69 7.36 -1.62
C ASP A 42 13.36 6.16 -0.94
N ASP A 43 14.42 6.37 -0.16
CA ASP A 43 15.11 5.32 0.59
C ASP A 43 14.50 5.06 2.00
N THR A 44 13.43 5.78 2.37
CA THR A 44 12.80 5.66 3.69
C THR A 44 11.57 4.74 3.65
N THR A 45 11.56 3.70 4.47
CA THR A 45 10.37 2.88 4.71
C THR A 45 9.32 3.68 5.50
N LEU A 46 8.15 3.88 4.92
CA LEU A 46 7.00 4.53 5.58
C LEU A 46 6.06 3.52 6.24
N LEU A 47 5.95 2.33 5.64
CA LEU A 47 5.09 1.25 6.12
C LEU A 47 5.74 -0.08 5.80
N GLU A 48 5.63 -1.01 6.75
CA GLU A 48 5.99 -2.41 6.62
C GLU A 48 4.79 -3.23 7.06
N VAL A 49 4.38 -4.20 6.24
CA VAL A 49 3.24 -5.07 6.48
C VAL A 49 3.67 -6.50 6.23
N GLU A 50 3.61 -7.32 7.27
CA GLU A 50 3.89 -8.75 7.17
C GLU A 50 2.89 -9.45 6.26
N ALA A 51 3.34 -10.54 5.64
CA ALA A 51 2.58 -11.27 4.64
C ALA A 51 1.21 -11.76 5.15
N GLU A 52 1.07 -12.05 6.45
CA GLU A 52 -0.17 -12.53 7.06
C GLU A 52 -1.24 -11.43 7.23
N HIS A 53 -0.81 -10.17 7.30
CA HIS A 53 -1.71 -9.02 7.43
C HIS A 53 -2.02 -8.36 6.09
N PHE A 54 -1.27 -8.67 5.03
CA PHE A 54 -1.43 -7.99 3.75
C PHE A 54 -2.62 -8.53 2.93
N VAL A 55 -3.52 -7.62 2.52
CA VAL A 55 -4.64 -7.95 1.63
C VAL A 55 -4.36 -7.47 0.20
N GLU A 56 -4.13 -6.16 0.03
CA GLU A 56 -3.89 -5.55 -1.29
C GLU A 56 -3.12 -4.22 -1.19
N ALA A 57 -2.47 -3.85 -2.29
CA ALA A 57 -1.79 -2.56 -2.48
C ALA A 57 -2.04 -2.05 -3.90
N PHE A 58 -2.41 -0.79 -4.04
CA PHE A 58 -2.53 -0.16 -5.35
C PHE A 58 -2.10 1.31 -5.32
N ARG A 59 -1.66 1.78 -6.50
CA ARG A 59 -1.32 3.18 -6.76
C ARG A 59 -2.51 3.88 -7.39
N GLU A 60 -2.99 4.95 -6.76
CA GLU A 60 -4.25 5.59 -7.18
C GLU A 60 -4.20 6.22 -8.57
N ASP A 61 -3.02 6.68 -9.00
CA ASP A 61 -2.81 7.23 -10.35
C ASP A 61 -2.96 6.19 -11.48
N ARG A 62 -3.10 4.90 -11.14
CA ARG A 62 -3.15 3.80 -12.10
C ARG A 62 -4.31 2.82 -11.87
N VAL A 63 -5.30 3.20 -11.07
CA VAL A 63 -6.48 2.34 -10.80
C VAL A 63 -7.68 2.85 -11.58
N ASP A 64 -8.09 2.07 -12.59
CA ASP A 64 -9.47 2.07 -13.06
C ASP A 64 -10.33 1.46 -11.94
N THR A 65 -10.99 2.30 -11.16
CA THR A 65 -11.75 1.93 -9.96
C THR A 65 -12.77 0.80 -10.23
N ILE A 66 -12.55 -0.38 -9.63
CA ILE A 66 -13.58 -1.43 -9.52
C ILE A 66 -14.14 -1.37 -8.09
N THR A 67 -15.11 -0.49 -7.85
CA THR A 67 -15.85 -0.50 -6.58
C THR A 67 -16.73 -1.75 -6.53
N THR A 68 -16.36 -2.72 -5.69
CA THR A 68 -17.30 -3.79 -5.32
C THR A 68 -18.04 -3.35 -4.06
N VAL A 69 -19.24 -2.78 -4.24
CA VAL A 69 -20.17 -2.53 -3.13
C VAL A 69 -20.81 -3.87 -2.78
N THR A 70 -20.42 -4.48 -1.67
CA THR A 70 -21.16 -5.62 -1.11
C THR A 70 -22.42 -5.09 -0.43
N GLN A 71 -23.59 -5.55 -0.90
CA GLN A 71 -24.91 -5.23 -0.34
C GLN A 71 -25.14 -5.89 1.02
#